data_AF-A0A922Z5B5-F1
#
_entry.id   AF-A0A922Z5B5-F1
#
_cell.length_a   1.000
_cell.length_b   1.000
_cell.length_c   1.000
_cell.angle_alpha   90.00
_cell.angle_beta   90.00
_cell.angle_gamma   90.00
#
_symmetry.space_group_name_H-M   'P 1'
#
loop_
_entity.id
_entity.type
_entity.pdbx_description
1 polymer ?
#
loop_
_entity_poly.entity_id
_entity_poly.type
_entity_poly.pdbx_seq_one_letter_code
_entity_poly.pdbx_strand_id
1 'polypeptide(L)'
;LLRREIVALSVAALLVLIFALGRFTPGFRLLFELPGISFYRRPADALFILGALLALLGGYLTHLVMTDAAPRARPWQRILEVAIFTGALALALWLAWTVGRLSVAAVPLVTALLCGVLAIGALVAARGFALRGAGLAAAIVLAATLTIDLSVNNGPSESTALPAQDYDVLRADSGNETIALLKSETAGTAGPDRRDRIELAGIGFHWPNASLVHRLDNTLGYNPLRLGIYSKATGAGDHVALPDQRTFSPLMPGYRSLLADMLGLRFIATGVPVEQIDKALKPGDLTLIARTPDAYVYENPRALPRVLLVTKAETADFDAILATGQWPSGFDPRRTVLLDRALPPLPHDPLATGRPAGTAAPAGANPPGQSLAGSVRIADYGTTEVTLRVEAPQGGYVVLNDVWHPWWQV
;
A
#
# COMPACT_ATOMS: atom_id res chain seq x y z
N LEU A 1 22.68 -33.67 16.98
CA LEU A 1 21.29 -33.37 16.59
C LEU A 1 20.37 -34.59 16.67
N LEU A 2 20.82 -35.82 16.37
CA LEU A 2 20.03 -37.05 16.57
C LEU A 2 20.12 -37.66 17.99
N ARG A 3 20.73 -36.95 18.94
CA ARG A 3 20.85 -37.43 20.32
C ARG A 3 19.49 -37.28 21.01
N ARG A 4 19.18 -38.18 21.95
CA ARG A 4 17.89 -38.21 22.65
C ARG A 4 17.54 -36.88 23.31
N GLU A 5 18.54 -36.14 23.79
CA GLU A 5 18.34 -34.87 24.49
C GLU A 5 17.83 -33.73 23.59
N ILE A 6 18.07 -33.80 22.27
CA ILE A 6 17.84 -32.65 21.36
C ILE A 6 17.10 -33.02 20.06
N VAL A 7 16.82 -34.31 19.83
CA VAL A 7 16.22 -34.79 18.59
C VAL A 7 14.83 -34.20 18.35
N ALA A 8 14.02 -34.03 19.40
CA ALA A 8 12.69 -33.43 19.29
C ALA A 8 12.76 -32.00 18.73
N LEU A 9 13.68 -31.16 19.23
CA LEU A 9 13.89 -29.80 18.73
C LEU A 9 14.46 -29.78 17.32
N SER A 10 15.33 -30.75 16.98
CA SER A 10 15.89 -30.88 15.63
C SER A 10 14.81 -31.24 14.61
N VAL A 11 13.92 -32.17 14.96
CA VAL A 11 12.77 -32.56 14.13
C VAL A 11 11.79 -31.40 14.01
N ALA A 12 11.47 -30.73 15.11
CA ALA A 12 10.60 -29.54 15.10
C ALA A 12 11.16 -28.46 14.17
N ALA A 13 12.47 -28.15 14.26
CA ALA A 13 13.11 -27.15 13.40
C ALA A 13 13.00 -27.54 11.92
N LEU A 14 13.19 -28.82 11.58
CA LEU A 14 13.03 -29.30 10.22
C LEU A 14 11.59 -29.18 9.71
N LEU A 15 10.60 -29.57 10.53
CA LEU A 15 9.19 -29.46 10.16
C LEU A 15 8.76 -28.01 9.97
N VAL A 16 9.19 -27.12 10.87
CA VAL A 16 8.92 -25.68 10.78
C VAL A 16 9.61 -25.08 9.56
N LEU A 17 10.84 -25.49 9.24
CA LEU A 17 11.52 -25.05 8.02
C LEU A 17 10.78 -25.50 6.75
N ILE A 18 10.36 -26.76 6.67
CA ILE A 18 9.57 -27.28 5.54
C ILE A 18 8.26 -26.48 5.41
N PHE A 19 7.58 -26.23 6.52
CA PHE A 19 6.37 -25.40 6.51
C PHE A 19 6.68 -23.96 6.04
N ALA A 20 7.72 -23.33 6.57
CA ALA A 20 8.07 -21.94 6.29
C ALA A 20 8.43 -21.67 4.83
N LEU A 21 9.02 -22.64 4.14
CA LEU A 21 9.33 -22.56 2.71
C LEU A 21 8.07 -22.59 1.81
N GLY A 22 6.91 -22.92 2.37
CA GLY A 22 5.61 -22.73 1.73
C GLY A 22 5.27 -23.77 0.66
N ARG A 23 4.23 -23.48 -0.11
CA ARG A 23 3.55 -24.41 -1.04
C ARG A 23 4.42 -25.09 -2.09
N PHE A 24 5.60 -24.55 -2.36
CA PHE A 24 6.52 -25.10 -3.36
C PHE A 24 7.45 -26.18 -2.79
N THR A 25 7.35 -26.49 -1.49
CA THR A 25 8.15 -27.54 -0.86
C THR A 25 7.36 -28.83 -0.63
N PRO A 26 7.99 -30.00 -0.84
CA PRO A 26 7.39 -31.27 -0.45
C PRO A 26 7.04 -31.29 1.04
N GLY A 27 5.83 -31.74 1.37
CA GLY A 27 5.36 -31.84 2.75
C GLY A 27 4.62 -30.61 3.28
N PHE A 28 4.70 -29.44 2.62
CA PHE A 28 3.94 -28.26 3.06
C PHE A 28 2.44 -28.55 3.17
N ARG A 29 1.83 -29.16 2.15
CA ARG A 29 0.40 -29.46 2.14
C ARG A 29 -0.01 -30.38 3.29
N LEU A 30 0.81 -31.38 3.61
CA LEU A 30 0.54 -32.28 4.73
C LEU A 30 0.51 -31.51 6.06
N LEU A 31 1.45 -30.58 6.25
CA LEU A 31 1.55 -29.76 7.46
C LEU A 31 0.45 -28.70 7.55
N PHE A 32 0.12 -28.07 6.42
CA PHE A 32 -0.86 -26.99 6.34
C PHE A 32 -2.29 -27.46 6.63
N GLU A 33 -2.63 -28.69 6.25
CA GLU A 33 -3.95 -29.29 6.49
C GLU A 33 -4.14 -29.82 7.92
N LEU A 34 -3.10 -29.73 8.77
CA LEU A 34 -3.24 -30.07 10.19
C LEU A 34 -4.20 -29.07 10.88
N PRO A 35 -5.05 -29.53 11.82
CA PRO A 35 -5.99 -28.68 12.53
C PRO A 35 -5.31 -27.46 13.15
N GLY A 36 -5.82 -26.26 12.82
CA GLY A 36 -5.32 -24.99 13.35
C GLY A 36 -4.13 -24.39 12.58
N ILE A 37 -3.37 -25.18 11.81
CA ILE A 37 -2.22 -24.65 11.05
C ILE A 37 -2.69 -23.81 9.86
N SER A 38 -3.86 -24.13 9.29
CA SER A 38 -4.46 -23.36 8.19
C SER A 38 -4.80 -21.91 8.53
N PHE A 39 -4.78 -21.53 9.82
CA PHE A 39 -4.88 -20.12 10.24
C PHE A 39 -3.60 -19.31 10.00
N TYR A 40 -2.43 -19.96 9.88
CA TYR A 40 -1.19 -19.31 9.46
C TYR A 40 -1.22 -19.01 7.96
N ARG A 41 -1.83 -17.88 7.60
CA ARG A 41 -2.04 -17.46 6.20
C ARG A 41 -0.74 -17.18 5.45
N ARG A 42 0.36 -16.89 6.16
CA ARG A 42 1.69 -16.65 5.60
C ARG A 42 2.66 -17.69 6.16
N PRO A 43 3.02 -18.74 5.40
CA PRO A 43 3.93 -19.77 5.89
C PRO A 43 5.27 -19.22 6.38
N ALA A 44 5.78 -18.16 5.74
CA ALA A 44 7.03 -17.50 6.09
C ALA A 44 7.07 -16.97 7.54
N ASP A 45 5.92 -16.66 8.15
CA ASP A 45 5.86 -16.19 9.55
C ASP A 45 6.37 -17.27 10.53
N ALA A 46 6.35 -18.55 10.12
CA ALA A 46 6.91 -19.65 10.90
C ALA A 46 8.44 -19.58 11.06
N LEU A 47 9.14 -18.73 10.29
CA LEU A 47 10.56 -18.44 10.49
C LEU A 47 10.83 -17.86 11.89
N PHE A 48 9.85 -17.20 12.51
CA PHE A 48 9.96 -16.76 13.90
C PHE A 48 10.14 -17.94 14.87
N ILE A 49 9.34 -19.00 14.70
CA ILE A 49 9.45 -20.24 15.48
C ILE A 49 10.77 -20.95 15.14
N LEU A 50 11.16 -20.97 13.87
CA LEU A 50 12.42 -21.56 13.44
C LEU A 50 13.61 -20.88 14.12
N GLY A 51 13.62 -19.55 14.19
CA GLY A 51 14.65 -18.78 14.88
C GLY A 51 14.82 -19.19 16.34
N ALA A 52 13.71 -19.32 17.08
CA ALA A 52 13.74 -19.79 18.46
C ALA A 52 14.29 -21.22 18.60
N LEU A 53 13.90 -22.13 17.70
CA LEU A 53 14.40 -23.51 17.69
C LEU A 53 15.90 -23.56 17.35
N LEU A 54 16.35 -22.79 16.35
CA LEU A 54 17.75 -22.70 15.98
C LEU A 54 18.61 -22.10 17.11
N ALA A 55 18.09 -21.15 17.87
CA ALA A 55 18.78 -20.60 19.04
C ALA A 55 19.02 -21.69 20.12
N LEU A 56 18.00 -22.50 20.42
CA LEU A 56 18.14 -23.63 21.36
C LEU A 56 19.13 -24.69 20.85
N LEU A 57 19.06 -25.04 19.56
CA LEU A 57 20.01 -25.97 18.93
C LEU A 57 21.44 -25.41 18.95
N GLY A 58 21.61 -24.12 18.67
CA GLY A 58 22.90 -23.42 18.72
C GLY A 58 23.49 -23.40 20.12
N GLY A 59 22.66 -23.17 21.15
CA GLY A 59 23.06 -23.25 22.55
C GLY A 59 23.52 -24.66 22.95
N TYR A 60 22.78 -25.69 22.55
CA TYR A 60 23.18 -27.08 22.78
C TYR A 60 24.50 -27.44 22.08
N LEU A 61 24.68 -27.03 20.82
CA LEU A 61 25.93 -27.26 20.09
C LEU A 61 27.10 -26.53 20.75
N THR A 62 26.89 -25.29 21.20
CA THR A 62 27.88 -24.51 21.95
C THR A 62 28.27 -25.23 23.25
N HIS A 63 27.29 -25.74 23.99
CA HIS A 63 27.52 -26.54 25.19
C HIS A 63 28.39 -27.77 24.91
N LEU A 64 28.13 -28.53 23.84
CA LEU A 64 28.94 -29.69 23.46
C LEU A 64 30.40 -29.30 23.14
N VAL A 65 30.62 -28.17 22.48
CA VAL A 65 31.97 -27.66 22.19
C VAL A 65 32.66 -27.22 23.49
N MET A 66 31.96 -26.54 24.39
CA MET A 66 32.54 -26.06 25.65
C MET A 66 32.87 -27.20 26.63
N THR A 67 32.11 -28.31 26.60
CA THR A 67 32.28 -29.46 27.51
C THR A 67 33.15 -30.58 26.93
N ASP A 68 33.72 -30.40 25.73
CA ASP A 68 34.47 -31.43 25.01
C ASP A 68 33.67 -32.71 24.68
N ALA A 69 32.34 -32.62 24.73
CA ALA A 69 31.42 -33.69 24.36
C ALA A 69 31.09 -33.69 22.84
N ALA A 70 31.59 -32.70 22.10
CA ALA A 70 31.42 -32.59 20.66
C ALA A 70 32.22 -33.71 19.94
N PRO A 71 31.58 -34.48 19.05
CA PRO A 71 32.28 -35.49 18.26
C PRO A 71 33.31 -34.82 17.33
N ARG A 72 34.45 -35.50 17.10
CA ARG A 72 35.44 -35.03 16.13
C ARG A 72 34.83 -35.00 14.73
N ALA A 73 34.79 -33.81 14.13
CA ALA A 73 34.28 -33.60 12.79
C ALA A 73 35.19 -34.27 11.76
N ARG A 74 34.60 -35.04 10.85
CA ARG A 74 35.29 -35.57 9.67
C ARG A 74 35.49 -34.45 8.63
N PRO A 75 36.51 -34.51 7.75
CA PRO A 75 36.75 -33.46 6.76
C PRO A 75 35.53 -33.12 5.88
N TRP A 76 34.75 -34.13 5.47
CA TRP A 76 33.54 -33.91 4.69
C TRP A 76 32.43 -33.18 5.47
N GLN A 77 32.37 -33.34 6.81
CA GLN A 77 31.39 -32.62 7.64
C GLN A 77 31.74 -31.14 7.69
N ARG A 78 33.03 -30.79 7.75
CA ARG A 78 33.49 -29.41 7.63
C ARG A 78 33.18 -28.82 6.27
N ILE A 79 33.39 -29.58 5.20
CA ILE A 79 33.01 -29.16 3.85
C ILE A 79 31.50 -28.91 3.77
N LEU A 80 30.69 -29.79 4.34
CA LEU A 80 29.24 -29.64 4.37
C LEU A 80 28.79 -28.42 5.18
N GLU A 81 29.37 -28.18 6.36
CA GLU A 81 29.11 -27.00 7.20
C GLU A 81 29.40 -25.70 6.41
N VAL A 82 30.57 -25.63 5.77
CA VAL A 82 30.96 -24.49 4.93
C VAL A 82 30.01 -24.37 3.74
N ALA A 83 29.69 -25.47 3.05
CA ALA A 83 28.81 -25.47 1.89
C ALA A 83 27.37 -25.03 2.23
N ILE A 84 26.85 -25.39 3.41
CA ILE A 84 25.53 -24.93 3.86
C ILE A 84 25.56 -23.41 4.08
N PHE A 85 26.57 -22.90 4.78
CA PHE A 85 26.68 -21.47 5.05
C PHE A 85 26.89 -20.63 3.78
N THR A 86 27.88 -21.00 2.96
CA THR A 86 28.16 -20.29 1.70
C THR A 86 27.06 -20.50 0.68
N GLY A 87 26.45 -21.68 0.64
CA GLY A 87 25.31 -21.98 -0.23
C GLY A 87 24.07 -21.16 0.12
N ALA A 88 23.77 -20.96 1.41
CA ALA A 88 22.66 -20.10 1.82
C ALA A 88 22.89 -18.63 1.43
N LEU A 89 24.10 -18.10 1.65
CA LEU A 89 24.46 -16.74 1.22
C LEU A 89 24.41 -16.59 -0.31
N ALA A 90 24.93 -17.57 -1.05
CA ALA A 90 24.90 -17.59 -2.50
C ALA A 90 23.47 -17.66 -3.05
N LEU A 91 22.60 -18.47 -2.44
CA LEU A 91 21.19 -18.57 -2.79
C LEU A 91 20.47 -17.24 -2.55
N ALA A 92 20.69 -16.61 -1.41
CA ALA A 92 20.09 -15.31 -1.09
C ALA A 92 20.58 -14.21 -2.04
N LEU A 93 21.88 -14.19 -2.37
CA LEU A 93 22.44 -13.27 -3.36
C LEU A 93 21.88 -13.52 -4.76
N TRP A 94 21.78 -14.77 -5.18
CA TRP A 94 21.20 -15.17 -6.47
C TRP A 94 19.74 -14.74 -6.55
N LEU A 95 18.93 -15.01 -5.51
CA LEU A 95 17.54 -14.56 -5.45
C LEU A 95 17.44 -13.03 -5.56
N ALA A 96 18.22 -12.30 -4.76
CA ALA A 96 18.23 -10.83 -4.81
C ALA A 96 18.62 -10.28 -6.19
N TRP A 97 19.55 -10.94 -6.88
CA TRP A 97 19.92 -10.61 -8.25
C TRP A 97 18.80 -10.89 -9.24
N THR A 98 18.19 -12.08 -9.19
CA THR A 98 17.09 -12.46 -10.11
C THR A 98 15.85 -11.56 -9.99
N VAL A 99 15.60 -11.01 -8.80
CA VAL A 99 14.46 -10.11 -8.53
C VAL A 99 14.85 -8.63 -8.69
N GLY A 100 16.12 -8.32 -9.01
CA GLY A 100 16.60 -6.94 -9.20
C GLY A 100 16.62 -6.12 -7.90
N ARG A 101 16.74 -6.77 -6.74
CA ARG A 101 16.67 -6.16 -5.40
C ARG A 101 17.99 -6.29 -4.63
N LEU A 102 19.13 -6.33 -5.34
CA LEU A 102 20.47 -6.42 -4.71
C LEU A 102 20.74 -5.30 -3.70
N SER A 103 20.31 -4.07 -4.00
CA SER A 103 20.46 -2.93 -3.09
C SER A 103 19.74 -3.15 -1.76
N VAL A 104 18.57 -3.78 -1.79
CA VAL A 104 17.78 -4.11 -0.59
C VAL A 104 18.42 -5.27 0.18
N ALA A 105 18.95 -6.27 -0.52
CA ALA A 105 19.53 -7.46 0.11
C ALA A 105 20.95 -7.26 0.67
N ALA A 106 21.69 -6.24 0.20
CA ALA A 106 23.09 -6.04 0.55
C ALA A 106 23.32 -5.93 2.07
N VAL A 107 22.53 -5.10 2.75
CA VAL A 107 22.67 -4.88 4.21
C VAL A 107 22.39 -6.18 4.98
N PRO A 108 21.24 -6.87 4.80
CA PRO A 108 21.00 -8.16 5.45
C PRO A 108 22.09 -9.21 5.19
N LEU A 109 22.62 -9.30 3.97
CA LEU A 109 23.67 -10.27 3.61
C LEU A 109 24.99 -9.97 4.34
N VAL A 110 25.41 -8.71 4.36
CA VAL A 110 26.62 -8.29 5.07
C VAL A 110 26.45 -8.50 6.57
N THR A 111 25.30 -8.12 7.14
CA THR A 111 24.99 -8.35 8.55
C THR A 111 25.07 -9.83 8.90
N ALA A 112 24.43 -10.70 8.11
CA ALA A 112 24.47 -12.15 8.33
C ALA A 112 25.91 -12.71 8.27
N LEU A 113 26.73 -12.23 7.32
CA LEU A 113 28.14 -12.63 7.22
C LEU A 113 28.94 -12.18 8.45
N LEU A 114 28.80 -10.93 8.88
CA LEU A 114 29.51 -10.37 10.04
C LEU A 114 29.09 -11.06 11.34
N CYS A 115 27.78 -11.31 11.54
CA CYS A 115 27.29 -12.09 12.67
C CYS A 115 27.83 -13.52 12.66
N GLY A 116 27.90 -14.17 11.49
CA GLY A 116 28.50 -15.49 11.34
C GLY A 116 29.98 -15.53 11.72
N VAL A 117 30.77 -14.56 11.24
CA VAL A 117 32.19 -14.41 11.59
C VAL A 117 32.35 -14.15 13.10
N LEU A 118 31.54 -13.27 13.67
CA LEU A 118 31.55 -12.95 15.09
C LEU A 118 31.23 -14.18 15.94
N ALA A 119 30.20 -14.95 15.57
CA ALA A 119 29.80 -16.16 16.29
C ALA A 119 30.89 -17.24 16.27
N ILE A 120 31.51 -17.48 15.11
CA ILE A 120 32.63 -18.43 14.97
C ILE A 120 33.83 -17.96 15.80
N GLY A 121 34.20 -16.69 15.68
CA GLY A 121 35.31 -16.10 16.43
C GLY A 121 35.09 -16.17 17.94
N ALA A 122 33.87 -15.85 18.40
CA ALA A 122 33.48 -15.93 19.80
C ALA A 122 33.54 -17.36 20.34
N LEU A 123 33.10 -18.35 19.56
CA LEU A 123 33.17 -19.75 19.97
C LEU A 123 34.62 -20.23 20.12
N VAL A 124 35.51 -19.85 19.18
CA VAL A 124 36.95 -20.16 19.24
C VAL A 124 37.60 -19.48 20.44
N ALA A 125 37.33 -18.18 20.65
CA ALA A 125 37.88 -17.42 21.76
C ALA A 125 37.38 -17.96 23.11
N ALA A 126 36.08 -18.20 23.25
CA ALA A 126 35.48 -18.77 24.46
C ALA A 126 36.05 -20.15 24.77
N ARG A 127 36.24 -21.02 23.76
CA ARG A 127 36.92 -22.31 23.95
C ARG A 127 38.36 -22.11 24.43
N GLY A 128 39.10 -21.18 23.83
CA GLY A 128 40.47 -20.85 24.22
C GLY A 128 40.58 -20.39 25.67
N PHE A 129 39.66 -19.53 26.13
CA PHE A 129 39.58 -19.09 27.53
C PHE A 129 39.21 -20.23 28.47
N ALA A 130 38.22 -21.05 28.10
CA ALA A 130 37.79 -22.19 28.90
C ALA A 130 38.93 -23.21 29.12
N LEU A 131 39.71 -23.50 28.07
CA LEU A 131 40.87 -24.40 28.17
C LEU A 131 42.00 -23.83 29.05
N ARG A 132 42.07 -22.52 29.24
CA ARG A 132 43.01 -21.84 30.14
C ARG A 132 42.46 -21.67 31.57
N GLY A 133 41.31 -22.25 31.89
CA GLY A 133 40.64 -22.11 33.19
C GLY A 133 39.89 -20.79 33.39
N ALA A 134 39.85 -19.92 32.38
CA ALA A 134 39.19 -18.61 32.45
C ALA A 134 37.70 -18.71 32.07
N GLY A 135 36.93 -19.52 32.80
CA GLY A 135 35.52 -19.79 32.50
C GLY A 135 34.64 -18.53 32.48
N LEU A 136 34.89 -17.56 33.38
CA LEU A 136 34.18 -16.28 33.39
C LEU A 136 34.44 -15.48 32.10
N ALA A 137 35.68 -15.45 31.61
CA ALA A 137 36.00 -14.77 30.36
C ALA A 137 35.31 -15.44 29.15
N ALA A 138 35.27 -16.78 29.12
CA ALA A 138 34.53 -17.52 28.10
C ALA A 138 33.03 -17.17 28.12
N ALA A 139 32.43 -17.11 29.31
CA ALA A 139 31.03 -16.72 29.47
C ALA A 139 30.77 -15.27 29.02
N ILE A 140 31.65 -14.33 29.39
CA ILE A 140 31.55 -12.92 28.98
C ILE A 140 31.63 -12.78 27.46
N VAL A 141 32.56 -13.47 26.79
CA VAL A 141 32.68 -13.44 25.32
C VAL A 141 31.39 -13.93 24.66
N LEU A 142 30.85 -15.07 25.09
CA LEU A 142 29.60 -15.61 24.54
C LEU A 142 28.41 -14.68 24.83
N ALA A 143 28.30 -14.15 26.05
CA ALA A 143 27.22 -13.24 26.43
C ALA A 143 27.28 -11.93 25.64
N ALA A 144 28.48 -11.35 25.47
CA ALA A 144 28.68 -10.13 24.70
C ALA A 144 28.31 -10.35 23.23
N THR A 145 28.76 -11.45 22.63
CA THR A 145 28.41 -11.80 21.24
C THR A 145 26.91 -11.98 21.07
N LEU A 146 26.23 -12.71 21.97
CA LEU A 146 24.77 -12.87 21.91
C LEU A 146 24.05 -11.53 22.07
N THR A 147 24.53 -10.64 22.93
CA THR A 147 23.94 -9.30 23.13
C THR A 147 24.07 -8.45 21.87
N ILE A 148 25.23 -8.48 21.20
CA ILE A 148 25.47 -7.77 19.94
C ILE A 148 24.60 -8.38 18.82
N ASP A 149 24.58 -9.70 18.70
CA ASP A 149 23.79 -10.38 17.67
C ASP A 149 22.30 -10.09 17.81
N LEU A 150 21.78 -10.17 19.04
CA LEU A 150 20.38 -9.87 19.33
C LEU A 150 20.05 -8.40 19.06
N SER A 151 20.90 -7.46 19.48
CA SER A 151 20.64 -6.03 19.28
C SER A 151 20.65 -5.62 17.80
N VAL A 152 21.50 -6.26 16.99
CA VAL A 152 21.58 -6.00 15.55
C VAL A 152 20.41 -6.66 14.81
N ASN A 153 20.13 -7.94 15.06
CA ASN A 153 19.10 -8.68 14.31
C ASN A 153 17.67 -8.45 14.81
N ASN A 154 17.49 -8.04 16.07
CA ASN A 154 16.17 -7.71 16.65
C ASN A 154 16.02 -6.21 16.93
N GLY A 155 16.96 -5.39 16.49
CA GLY A 155 16.84 -3.93 16.52
C GLY A 155 15.66 -3.43 15.66
N PRO A 156 15.38 -2.11 15.67
CA PRO A 156 14.25 -1.55 14.92
C PRO A 156 14.32 -1.90 13.43
N SER A 157 13.24 -2.47 12.91
CA SER A 157 13.10 -2.89 11.52
C SER A 157 11.63 -2.92 11.14
N GLU A 158 11.33 -3.11 9.85
CA GLU A 158 9.94 -3.29 9.39
C GLU A 158 9.22 -4.47 10.07
N SER A 159 9.95 -5.47 10.59
CA SER A 159 9.39 -6.65 11.25
C SER A 159 9.29 -6.52 12.78
N THR A 160 10.08 -5.64 13.39
CA THR A 160 10.19 -5.45 14.86
C THR A 160 9.71 -4.06 15.31
N ALA A 161 9.09 -3.32 14.39
CA ALA A 161 8.73 -1.91 14.45
C ALA A 161 9.92 -0.95 14.25
N LEU A 162 9.68 0.09 13.45
CA LEU A 162 10.60 1.22 13.27
C LEU A 162 10.51 2.19 14.46
N PRO A 163 11.50 3.08 14.65
CA PRO A 163 11.41 4.15 15.64
C PRO A 163 10.11 4.95 15.52
N ALA A 164 9.52 5.36 16.65
CA ALA A 164 8.21 6.03 16.67
C ALA A 164 8.16 7.31 15.83
N GLN A 165 9.29 8.01 15.71
CA GLN A 165 9.46 9.21 14.88
C GLN A 165 9.22 8.94 13.38
N ASP A 166 9.44 7.71 12.89
CA ASP A 166 9.18 7.32 11.51
C ASP A 166 7.68 7.32 11.20
N TYR A 167 6.83 7.35 12.22
CA TYR A 167 5.37 7.39 12.11
C TYR A 167 4.80 8.74 12.57
N ASP A 168 5.61 9.82 12.64
CA ASP A 168 5.14 11.14 13.08
C ASP A 168 3.92 11.62 12.29
N VAL A 169 3.89 11.38 10.98
CA VAL A 169 2.77 11.73 10.08
C VAL A 169 1.45 11.02 10.41
N LEU A 170 1.47 9.98 11.26
CA LEU A 170 0.25 9.34 11.77
C LEU A 170 -0.28 9.97 13.06
N ARG A 171 0.38 11.00 13.57
CA ARG A 171 -0.08 11.75 14.73
C ARG A 171 -1.02 12.88 14.30
N ALA A 172 -2.10 13.07 15.03
CA ALA A 172 -3.07 14.14 14.74
C ALA A 172 -2.43 15.54 14.80
N ASP A 173 -1.43 15.71 15.68
CA ASP A 173 -0.67 16.94 15.92
C ASP A 173 0.66 16.99 15.13
N SER A 174 0.86 16.13 14.12
CA SER A 174 2.07 16.10 13.31
C SER A 174 2.38 17.47 12.70
N GLY A 175 3.66 17.86 12.79
CA GLY A 175 4.22 19.04 12.13
C GLY A 175 4.69 18.78 10.70
N ASN A 176 4.35 17.64 10.10
CA ASN A 176 4.86 17.25 8.79
C ASN A 176 4.50 18.28 7.69
N GLU A 177 5.52 18.75 6.96
CA GLU A 177 5.39 19.80 5.96
C GLU A 177 4.54 19.39 4.75
N THR A 178 4.63 18.13 4.30
CA THR A 178 3.81 17.61 3.20
C THR A 178 2.33 17.65 3.56
N ILE A 179 1.98 17.18 4.76
CA ILE A 179 0.59 17.19 5.22
C ILE A 179 0.09 18.62 5.40
N ALA A 180 0.90 19.50 6.01
CA ALA A 180 0.54 20.90 6.19
C ALA A 180 0.26 21.58 4.84
N LEU A 181 1.11 21.34 3.84
CA LEU A 181 0.92 21.83 2.48
C LEU A 181 -0.38 21.28 1.87
N LEU A 182 -0.60 19.96 1.89
CA LEU A 182 -1.81 19.36 1.32
C LEU A 182 -3.09 19.86 1.98
N LYS A 183 -3.09 20.09 3.31
CA LYS A 183 -4.20 20.72 4.02
C LYS A 183 -4.44 22.16 3.55
N SER A 184 -3.37 22.95 3.40
CA SER A 184 -3.45 24.33 2.91
C SER A 184 -4.02 24.39 1.49
N GLU A 185 -3.48 23.57 0.59
CA GLU A 185 -3.89 23.51 -0.82
C GLU A 185 -5.34 23.05 -0.98
N THR A 186 -5.76 21.98 -0.28
CA THR A 186 -7.16 21.50 -0.30
C THR A 186 -8.14 22.49 0.33
N ALA A 187 -7.73 23.25 1.35
CA ALA A 187 -8.54 24.34 1.87
C ALA A 187 -8.63 25.51 0.89
N GLY A 188 -7.55 25.80 0.16
CA GLY A 188 -7.48 26.87 -0.84
C GLY A 188 -8.38 26.64 -2.06
N THR A 189 -8.61 25.38 -2.45
CA THR A 189 -9.50 25.02 -3.56
C THR A 189 -10.92 24.65 -3.13
N ALA A 190 -11.22 24.73 -1.83
CA ALA A 190 -12.54 24.41 -1.31
C ALA A 190 -13.62 25.34 -1.89
N GLY A 191 -14.78 24.78 -2.20
CA GLY A 191 -15.90 25.50 -2.81
C GLY A 191 -17.22 24.80 -2.53
N PRO A 192 -18.37 25.44 -2.83
CA PRO A 192 -19.69 24.89 -2.52
C PRO A 192 -19.95 23.52 -3.14
N ASP A 193 -19.34 23.24 -4.29
CA ASP A 193 -19.44 22.00 -5.06
C ASP A 193 -18.18 21.12 -4.97
N ARG A 194 -17.14 21.59 -4.26
CA ARG A 194 -15.80 21.00 -4.26
C ARG A 194 -15.44 20.37 -2.92
N ARG A 195 -14.88 19.17 -3.03
CA ARG A 195 -14.19 18.44 -1.97
C ARG A 195 -13.12 17.60 -2.67
N ASP A 196 -12.00 18.25 -2.95
CA ASP A 196 -10.94 17.67 -3.76
C ASP A 196 -10.30 16.47 -3.05
N ARG A 197 -9.90 15.46 -3.83
CA ARG A 197 -9.15 14.31 -3.36
C ARG A 197 -7.66 14.54 -3.56
N ILE A 198 -6.87 13.89 -2.71
CA ILE A 198 -5.44 13.75 -2.85
C ILE A 198 -5.07 12.32 -3.24
N GLU A 199 -3.82 12.11 -3.66
CA GLU A 199 -3.20 10.79 -3.74
C GLU A 199 -1.82 10.82 -3.09
N LEU A 200 -1.53 9.85 -2.21
CA LEU A 200 -0.23 9.67 -1.56
C LEU A 200 0.39 8.37 -2.10
N ALA A 201 1.45 8.46 -2.90
CA ALA A 201 2.00 7.30 -3.62
C ALA A 201 3.54 7.25 -3.56
N GLY A 202 4.09 6.09 -3.18
CA GLY A 202 5.54 5.87 -3.23
C GLY A 202 6.34 6.69 -2.23
N ILE A 203 5.72 7.18 -1.15
CA ILE A 203 6.38 7.94 -0.08
C ILE A 203 6.86 6.99 1.03
N GLY A 204 6.01 6.04 1.43
CA GLY A 204 6.33 5.05 2.45
C GLY A 204 5.11 4.23 2.86
N PHE A 205 5.33 3.15 3.61
CA PHE A 205 4.28 2.17 3.91
C PHE A 205 3.10 2.73 4.70
N HIS A 206 3.37 3.63 5.65
CA HIS A 206 2.34 4.18 6.54
C HIS A 206 1.60 5.40 5.96
N TRP A 207 2.17 6.05 4.93
CA TRP A 207 1.62 7.28 4.33
C TRP A 207 0.20 7.16 3.79
N PRO A 208 -0.22 6.05 3.14
CA PRO A 208 -1.60 5.90 2.70
C PRO A 208 -2.66 6.03 3.81
N ASN A 209 -2.28 5.82 5.08
CA ASN A 209 -3.17 6.00 6.24
C ASN A 209 -3.12 7.40 6.87
N ALA A 210 -2.10 8.20 6.55
CA ALA A 210 -1.97 9.56 7.07
C ALA A 210 -3.19 10.43 6.69
N SER A 211 -3.77 10.17 5.52
CA SER A 211 -4.97 10.88 5.06
C SER A 211 -6.17 10.67 5.98
N LEU A 212 -6.31 9.50 6.63
CA LEU A 212 -7.37 9.23 7.61
C LEU A 212 -7.19 10.06 8.87
N VAL A 213 -5.97 10.12 9.40
CA VAL A 213 -5.62 10.90 10.59
C VAL A 213 -5.87 12.39 10.34
N HIS A 214 -5.57 12.85 9.14
CA HIS A 214 -5.59 14.25 8.77
C HIS A 214 -6.86 14.70 8.03
N ARG A 215 -7.84 13.81 7.87
CA ARG A 215 -9.12 14.07 7.18
C ARG A 215 -8.96 14.59 5.76
N LEU A 216 -7.97 14.06 5.04
CA LEU A 216 -7.77 14.32 3.61
C LEU A 216 -8.44 13.18 2.84
N ASP A 217 -9.37 13.52 1.95
CA ASP A 217 -9.99 12.52 1.09
C ASP A 217 -8.96 11.98 0.10
N ASN A 218 -8.79 10.66 0.03
CA ASN A 218 -7.72 10.04 -0.76
C ASN A 218 -8.31 9.10 -1.81
N THR A 219 -7.77 9.08 -3.03
CA THR A 219 -8.11 8.09 -4.06
C THR A 219 -7.51 6.73 -3.75
N LEU A 220 -6.37 6.72 -3.06
CA LEU A 220 -5.70 5.53 -2.58
C LEU A 220 -5.71 5.48 -1.04
N GLY A 221 -5.22 4.39 -0.46
CA GLY A 221 -5.26 4.18 0.98
C GLY A 221 -4.97 2.72 1.30
N TYR A 222 -4.55 2.43 2.54
CA TYR A 222 -4.41 1.05 2.97
C TYR A 222 -5.80 0.45 3.18
N ASN A 223 -6.27 -0.38 2.26
CA ASN A 223 -7.62 -0.95 2.33
C ASN A 223 -7.66 -2.40 1.84
N PRO A 224 -7.63 -3.40 2.75
CA PRO A 224 -7.71 -4.81 2.40
C PRO A 224 -9.12 -5.26 1.99
N LEU A 225 -10.14 -4.42 2.15
CA LEU A 225 -11.55 -4.69 1.84
C LEU A 225 -12.09 -3.72 0.78
N ARG A 226 -11.25 -3.31 -0.17
CA ARG A 226 -11.62 -2.38 -1.24
C ARG A 226 -12.65 -3.02 -2.18
N LEU A 227 -13.66 -2.23 -2.59
CA LEU A 227 -14.66 -2.69 -3.56
C LEU A 227 -14.00 -3.05 -4.89
N GLY A 228 -14.30 -4.26 -5.39
CA GLY A 228 -13.68 -4.77 -6.61
C GLY A 228 -13.90 -3.89 -7.85
N ILE A 229 -15.06 -3.23 -7.96
CA ILE A 229 -15.33 -2.29 -9.05
C ILE A 229 -14.38 -1.08 -9.00
N TYR A 230 -14.10 -0.55 -7.81
CA TYR A 230 -13.19 0.58 -7.65
C TYR A 230 -11.76 0.19 -8.00
N SER A 231 -11.30 -1.00 -7.55
CA SER A 231 -9.99 -1.54 -7.92
C SER A 231 -9.85 -1.74 -9.44
N LYS A 232 -10.86 -2.31 -10.11
CA LYS A 232 -10.86 -2.46 -11.58
C LYS A 232 -10.85 -1.09 -12.28
N ALA A 233 -11.61 -0.13 -11.78
CA ALA A 233 -11.72 1.20 -12.37
C ALA A 233 -10.43 2.03 -12.22
N THR A 234 -9.72 1.92 -11.10
CA THR A 234 -8.58 2.81 -10.76
C THR A 234 -7.20 2.16 -10.84
N GLY A 235 -7.15 0.83 -10.80
CA GLY A 235 -5.92 0.06 -10.61
C GLY A 235 -5.44 0.07 -9.15
N ALA A 236 -6.26 0.51 -8.19
CA ALA A 236 -5.88 0.54 -6.78
C ALA A 236 -5.72 -0.87 -6.19
N GLY A 237 -4.52 -1.16 -5.68
CA GLY A 237 -4.22 -2.33 -4.86
C GLY A 237 -4.44 -2.07 -3.35
N ASP A 238 -3.84 -2.93 -2.52
CA ASP A 238 -3.95 -2.84 -1.06
C ASP A 238 -3.28 -1.59 -0.49
N HIS A 239 -2.16 -1.17 -1.08
CA HIS A 239 -1.35 0.00 -0.67
C HIS A 239 -0.34 0.40 -1.77
N VAL A 240 0.27 1.59 -1.65
CA VAL A 240 1.29 2.11 -2.59
C VAL A 240 2.44 2.77 -1.79
N ALA A 241 3.25 1.93 -1.14
CA ALA A 241 4.43 2.34 -0.39
C ALA A 241 5.62 2.69 -1.29
N LEU A 242 5.76 1.97 -2.41
CA LEU A 242 6.86 2.12 -3.36
C LEU A 242 6.36 2.69 -4.70
N PRO A 243 7.20 3.42 -5.45
CA PRO A 243 6.82 3.99 -6.74
C PRO A 243 6.31 2.94 -7.75
N ASP A 244 6.88 1.74 -7.74
CA ASP A 244 6.54 0.64 -8.65
C ASP A 244 5.25 -0.11 -8.28
N GLN A 245 4.65 0.18 -7.12
CA GLN A 245 3.41 -0.45 -6.67
C GLN A 245 2.16 0.24 -7.21
N ARG A 246 2.26 1.47 -7.73
CA ARG A 246 1.12 2.15 -8.33
C ARG A 246 0.85 1.57 -9.71
N THR A 247 -0.26 0.85 -9.84
CA THR A 247 -0.75 0.31 -11.11
C THR A 247 -1.92 1.11 -11.63
N PHE A 248 -1.98 1.36 -12.93
CA PHE A 248 -3.08 2.05 -13.62
C PHE A 248 -3.97 1.03 -14.36
N SER A 249 -5.28 1.25 -14.35
CA SER A 249 -6.25 0.42 -15.08
C SER A 249 -6.46 0.95 -16.50
N PRO A 250 -7.16 0.20 -17.38
CA PRO A 250 -7.60 0.74 -18.67
C PRO A 250 -8.42 2.03 -18.54
N LEU A 251 -9.30 2.13 -17.53
CA LEU A 251 -10.18 3.29 -17.33
C LEU A 251 -9.51 4.50 -16.67
N MET A 252 -8.46 4.26 -15.88
CA MET A 252 -7.60 5.28 -15.28
C MET A 252 -6.15 5.03 -15.71
N PRO A 253 -5.79 5.23 -17.00
CA PRO A 253 -4.48 4.86 -17.54
C PRO A 253 -3.32 5.75 -17.05
N GLY A 254 -3.62 6.78 -16.27
CA GLY A 254 -2.66 7.74 -15.72
C GLY A 254 -3.36 8.87 -14.96
N TYR A 255 -2.59 9.78 -14.38
CA TYR A 255 -3.11 10.93 -13.62
C TYR A 255 -3.84 11.97 -14.49
N ARG A 256 -3.62 11.94 -15.82
CA ARG A 256 -4.32 12.79 -16.79
C ARG A 256 -5.64 12.19 -17.31
N SER A 257 -6.07 11.05 -16.75
CA SER A 257 -7.28 10.37 -17.22
C SER A 257 -8.55 11.10 -16.80
N LEU A 258 -9.61 10.95 -17.61
CA LEU A 258 -10.92 11.50 -17.28
C LEU A 258 -11.44 10.96 -15.94
N LEU A 259 -11.14 9.69 -15.61
CA LEU A 259 -11.54 9.12 -14.32
C LEU A 259 -10.81 9.80 -13.15
N ALA A 260 -9.52 10.13 -13.29
CA ALA A 260 -8.80 10.91 -12.26
C ALA A 260 -9.46 12.28 -12.05
N ASP A 261 -9.83 12.95 -13.14
CA ASP A 261 -10.53 14.23 -13.08
C ASP A 261 -11.90 14.10 -12.42
N MET A 262 -12.70 13.09 -12.80
CA MET A 262 -14.02 12.82 -12.23
C MET A 262 -13.96 12.44 -10.74
N LEU A 263 -12.93 11.71 -10.31
CA LEU A 263 -12.67 11.44 -8.90
C LEU A 263 -12.24 12.71 -8.14
N GLY A 264 -12.12 13.86 -8.80
CA GLY A 264 -11.69 15.10 -8.16
C GLY A 264 -10.26 15.00 -7.62
N LEU A 265 -9.42 14.14 -8.20
CA LEU A 265 -8.01 14.01 -7.80
C LEU A 265 -7.26 15.29 -8.18
N ARG A 266 -7.11 16.20 -7.23
CA ARG A 266 -6.49 17.51 -7.41
C ARG A 266 -5.02 17.50 -7.04
N PHE A 267 -4.65 16.90 -5.91
CA PHE A 267 -3.27 16.96 -5.42
C PHE A 267 -2.65 15.57 -5.38
N ILE A 268 -1.45 15.44 -5.94
CA ILE A 268 -0.71 14.17 -5.99
C ILE A 268 0.63 14.39 -5.29
N ALA A 269 0.87 13.66 -4.20
CA ALA A 269 2.15 13.70 -3.48
C ALA A 269 2.90 12.37 -3.69
N THR A 270 4.12 12.47 -4.20
CA THR A 270 4.94 11.30 -4.55
C THR A 270 6.35 11.38 -3.97
N GLY A 271 6.89 10.26 -3.47
CA GLY A 271 8.27 10.21 -2.92
C GLY A 271 9.37 10.34 -3.98
N VAL A 272 9.00 10.25 -5.26
CA VAL A 272 9.84 10.43 -6.43
C VAL A 272 9.16 11.39 -7.42
N PRO A 273 9.86 11.93 -8.43
CA PRO A 273 9.21 12.64 -9.52
C PRO A 273 8.08 11.80 -10.14
N VAL A 274 6.91 12.41 -10.34
CA VAL A 274 5.66 11.72 -10.71
C VAL A 274 5.79 10.91 -12.00
N GLU A 275 6.68 11.29 -12.91
CA GLU A 275 6.96 10.61 -14.19
C GLU A 275 7.62 9.23 -14.00
N GLN A 276 8.22 8.97 -12.82
CA GLN A 276 8.72 7.63 -12.49
C GLN A 276 7.57 6.67 -12.15
N ILE A 277 6.42 7.20 -11.73
CA ILE A 277 5.20 6.45 -11.44
C ILE A 277 4.31 6.37 -12.68
N ASP A 278 3.94 7.52 -13.24
CA ASP A 278 3.17 7.61 -14.48
C ASP A 278 4.09 8.04 -15.64
N LYS A 279 4.61 7.04 -16.35
CA LYS A 279 5.55 7.23 -17.46
C LYS A 279 4.92 7.91 -18.69
N ALA A 280 3.59 8.05 -18.73
CA ALA A 280 2.90 8.69 -19.84
C ALA A 280 2.80 10.22 -19.67
N LEU A 281 3.10 10.74 -18.48
CA LEU A 281 3.11 12.17 -18.21
C LEU A 281 4.21 12.88 -19.00
N LYS A 282 3.87 14.09 -19.44
CA LYS A 282 4.77 15.05 -20.06
C LYS A 282 4.90 16.28 -19.17
N PRO A 283 6.01 17.04 -19.25
CA PRO A 283 6.15 18.31 -18.54
C PRO A 283 4.94 19.22 -18.78
N GLY A 284 4.34 19.73 -17.70
CA GLY A 284 3.15 20.58 -17.74
C GLY A 284 1.80 19.84 -17.70
N ASP A 285 1.78 18.50 -17.79
CA ASP A 285 0.54 17.74 -17.59
C ASP A 285 0.00 17.89 -16.16
N LEU A 286 0.90 18.01 -15.19
CA LEU A 286 0.65 18.37 -13.79
C LEU A 286 1.54 19.55 -13.41
N THR A 287 1.05 20.41 -12.52
CA THR A 287 1.81 21.56 -12.01
C THR A 287 2.55 21.15 -10.75
N LEU A 288 3.89 21.19 -10.73
CA LEU A 288 4.63 21.00 -9.48
C LEU A 288 4.39 22.21 -8.57
N ILE A 289 3.77 22.00 -7.41
CA ILE A 289 3.51 23.02 -6.40
C ILE A 289 4.77 23.24 -5.56
N ALA A 290 5.30 22.15 -5.00
CA ALA A 290 6.44 22.20 -4.12
C ALA A 290 7.16 20.85 -4.05
N ARG A 291 8.40 20.89 -3.55
CA ARG A 291 9.12 19.72 -3.05
C ARG A 291 9.35 19.90 -1.56
N THR A 292 8.75 19.05 -0.75
CA THR A 292 8.93 18.96 0.71
C THR A 292 10.05 17.95 1.02
N PRO A 293 10.43 17.76 2.31
CA PRO A 293 11.38 16.72 2.67
C PRO A 293 10.94 15.31 2.26
N ASP A 294 9.63 15.02 2.29
CA ASP A 294 9.09 13.69 2.02
C ASP A 294 8.57 13.49 0.60
N ALA A 295 8.12 14.55 -0.09
CA ALA A 295 7.38 14.40 -1.33
C ALA A 295 7.54 15.54 -2.34
N TYR A 296 7.36 15.18 -3.60
CA TYR A 296 7.01 16.09 -4.68
C TYR A 296 5.49 16.22 -4.71
N VAL A 297 4.98 17.44 -4.57
CA VAL A 297 3.54 17.72 -4.54
C VAL A 297 3.12 18.41 -5.82
N TYR A 298 2.19 17.80 -6.53
CA TYR A 298 1.68 18.24 -7.82
C TYR A 298 0.19 18.58 -7.76
N GLU A 299 -0.23 19.50 -8.62
CA GLU A 299 -1.62 19.82 -8.90
C GLU A 299 -2.06 19.24 -10.26
N ASN A 300 -3.22 18.60 -10.26
CA ASN A 300 -4.00 18.30 -11.47
C ASN A 300 -5.06 19.41 -11.67
N PRO A 301 -4.83 20.35 -12.61
CA PRO A 301 -5.73 21.49 -12.79
C PRO A 301 -7.12 21.10 -13.34
N ARG A 302 -7.28 19.85 -13.83
CA ARG A 302 -8.50 19.36 -14.48
C ARG A 302 -9.51 18.72 -13.53
N ALA A 303 -9.15 18.53 -12.24
CA ALA A 303 -10.01 17.91 -11.24
C ALA A 303 -11.42 18.54 -11.20
N LEU A 304 -12.44 17.70 -11.37
CA LEU A 304 -13.84 18.10 -11.39
C LEU A 304 -14.39 18.32 -9.98
N PRO A 305 -15.45 19.12 -9.84
CA PRO A 305 -16.21 19.21 -8.59
C PRO A 305 -16.67 17.85 -8.07
N ARG A 306 -16.82 17.77 -6.74
CA ARG A 306 -17.32 16.57 -6.05
C ARG A 306 -18.80 16.34 -6.38
N VAL A 307 -19.57 17.41 -6.50
CA VAL A 307 -20.98 17.36 -6.87
C VAL A 307 -21.26 18.19 -8.11
N LEU A 308 -22.12 17.66 -8.99
CA LEU A 308 -22.49 18.28 -10.25
C LEU A 308 -24.01 18.17 -10.42
N LEU A 309 -24.61 19.21 -11.02
CA LEU A 309 -25.98 19.13 -11.52
C LEU A 309 -25.89 19.12 -13.04
N VAL A 310 -26.30 18.00 -13.64
CA VAL A 310 -26.22 17.79 -15.09
C VAL A 310 -27.61 17.66 -15.69
N THR A 311 -27.77 17.99 -16.96
CA THR A 311 -29.09 18.06 -17.62
C THR A 311 -29.33 16.95 -18.62
N LYS A 312 -28.29 16.18 -18.97
CA LYS A 312 -28.39 15.04 -19.89
C LYS A 312 -28.11 13.73 -19.17
N ALA A 313 -28.76 12.68 -19.64
CA ALA A 313 -28.44 11.31 -19.27
C ALA A 313 -28.26 10.48 -20.54
N GLU A 314 -27.33 9.55 -20.50
CA GLU A 314 -27.06 8.60 -21.57
C GLU A 314 -26.91 7.20 -20.96
N THR A 315 -27.45 6.18 -21.64
CA THR A 315 -27.24 4.79 -21.24
C THR A 315 -25.88 4.31 -21.71
N ALA A 316 -25.11 3.66 -20.84
CA ALA A 316 -23.78 3.17 -21.17
C ALA A 316 -23.53 1.76 -20.63
N ASP A 317 -22.68 1.02 -21.34
CA ASP A 317 -22.19 -0.29 -20.89
C ASP A 317 -20.97 -0.08 -19.98
N PHE A 318 -21.19 -0.10 -18.67
CA PHE A 318 -20.11 0.09 -17.70
C PHE A 318 -19.09 -1.06 -17.70
N ASP A 319 -19.49 -2.28 -18.04
CA ASP A 319 -18.56 -3.41 -18.11
C ASP A 319 -17.60 -3.22 -19.30
N ALA A 320 -18.11 -2.76 -20.45
CA ALA A 320 -17.30 -2.39 -21.60
C ALA A 320 -16.36 -1.20 -21.28
N ILE A 321 -16.86 -0.17 -20.59
CA ILE A 321 -16.04 0.98 -20.16
C ILE A 321 -14.92 0.53 -19.22
N LEU A 322 -15.20 -0.32 -18.24
CA LEU A 322 -14.21 -0.84 -17.30
C LEU A 322 -13.15 -1.70 -18.01
N ALA A 323 -13.57 -2.53 -18.96
CA ALA A 323 -12.66 -3.43 -19.68
C ALA A 323 -11.76 -2.70 -20.69
N THR A 324 -12.30 -1.71 -21.40
CA THR A 324 -11.62 -1.03 -22.51
C THR A 324 -11.00 0.30 -22.12
N GLY A 325 -11.49 0.95 -21.06
CA GLY A 325 -11.16 2.31 -20.70
C GLY A 325 -11.73 3.39 -21.62
N GLN A 326 -12.59 3.02 -22.57
CA GLN A 326 -13.16 3.94 -23.55
C GLN A 326 -14.49 4.52 -23.05
N TRP A 327 -14.56 5.85 -22.98
CA TRP A 327 -15.80 6.56 -22.68
C TRP A 327 -16.66 6.71 -23.93
N PRO A 328 -18.00 6.88 -23.79
CA PRO A 328 -18.87 7.19 -24.92
C PRO A 328 -18.39 8.41 -25.71
N SER A 329 -18.59 8.37 -27.03
CA SER A 329 -18.10 9.44 -27.90
C SER A 329 -18.80 10.77 -27.61
N GLY A 330 -18.03 11.82 -27.35
CA GLY A 330 -18.58 13.14 -26.98
C GLY A 330 -19.06 13.24 -25.53
N PHE A 331 -18.79 12.24 -24.68
CA PHE A 331 -19.12 12.29 -23.26
C PHE A 331 -18.40 13.46 -22.56
N ASP A 332 -19.20 14.33 -21.92
CA ASP A 332 -18.72 15.39 -21.04
C ASP A 332 -19.36 15.19 -19.65
N PRO A 333 -18.58 14.81 -18.61
CA PRO A 333 -19.12 14.58 -17.27
C PRO A 333 -19.68 15.83 -16.61
N ARG A 334 -19.42 17.04 -17.15
CA ARG A 334 -20.03 18.29 -16.67
C ARG A 334 -21.46 18.50 -17.18
N ARG A 335 -21.90 17.70 -18.15
CA ARG A 335 -23.18 17.89 -18.86
C ARG A 335 -24.04 16.64 -18.92
N THR A 336 -23.42 15.47 -18.87
CA THR A 336 -24.09 14.18 -19.05
C THR A 336 -23.76 13.24 -17.89
N VAL A 337 -24.78 12.56 -17.35
CA VAL A 337 -24.61 11.39 -16.47
C VAL A 337 -24.75 10.11 -17.29
N LEU A 338 -23.89 9.13 -17.03
CA LEU A 338 -24.02 7.79 -17.60
C LEU A 338 -24.82 6.90 -16.66
N LEU A 339 -25.73 6.10 -17.22
CA LEU A 339 -26.61 5.20 -16.48
C LEU A 339 -26.54 3.78 -17.03
N ASP A 340 -26.68 2.80 -16.15
CA ASP A 340 -26.67 1.37 -16.50
C ASP A 340 -27.99 0.90 -17.14
N ARG A 341 -29.01 1.76 -17.07
CA ARG A 341 -30.36 1.51 -17.57
C ARG A 341 -30.96 2.79 -18.14
N ALA A 342 -31.90 2.64 -19.06
CA ALA A 342 -32.70 3.76 -19.53
C ALA A 342 -33.64 4.24 -18.41
N LEU A 343 -33.59 5.53 -18.08
CA LEU A 343 -34.60 6.20 -17.26
C LEU A 343 -35.61 6.93 -18.17
N PRO A 344 -36.86 7.16 -17.71
CA PRO A 344 -37.79 8.03 -18.41
C PRO A 344 -37.17 9.42 -18.61
N PRO A 345 -37.42 10.09 -19.76
CA PRO A 345 -36.94 11.45 -19.98
C PRO A 345 -37.46 12.39 -18.88
N LEU A 346 -36.64 13.38 -18.52
CA LEU A 346 -37.01 14.37 -17.51
C LEU A 346 -38.34 15.07 -17.91
N PRO A 347 -39.19 15.49 -16.95
CA PRO A 347 -40.49 16.13 -17.22
C PRO A 347 -40.43 17.37 -18.14
N HIS A 348 -39.24 17.95 -18.28
CA HIS A 348 -38.95 19.12 -19.09
C HIS A 348 -37.75 18.88 -20.02
N ASP A 349 -37.77 17.81 -20.81
CA ASP A 349 -36.95 17.77 -22.00
C ASP A 349 -37.56 18.74 -23.04
N PRO A 350 -36.85 19.83 -23.43
CA PRO A 350 -37.33 20.75 -24.45
C PRO A 350 -37.62 20.06 -25.79
N LEU A 351 -37.09 18.86 -26.02
CA LEU A 351 -37.32 18.04 -27.20
C LEU A 351 -38.50 17.06 -27.06
N ALA A 352 -38.99 16.76 -25.84
CA ALA A 352 -40.05 15.78 -25.63
C ALA A 352 -41.45 16.38 -25.46
N THR A 353 -41.56 17.65 -25.05
CA THR A 353 -42.85 18.34 -25.11
C THR A 353 -43.03 18.90 -26.50
N GLY A 354 -43.85 18.25 -27.33
CA GLY A 354 -44.25 18.69 -28.68
C GLY A 354 -45.04 20.01 -28.68
N ARG A 355 -44.46 21.06 -28.10
CA ARG A 355 -44.96 22.42 -28.18
C ARG A 355 -44.50 22.99 -29.51
N PRO A 356 -45.41 23.40 -30.40
CA PRO A 356 -45.03 24.10 -31.62
C PRO A 356 -44.19 25.32 -31.24
N ALA A 357 -43.14 25.59 -32.02
CA ALA A 357 -42.49 26.89 -32.02
C ALA A 357 -43.54 27.94 -32.45
N GLY A 358 -44.18 28.59 -31.48
CA GLY A 358 -45.15 29.64 -31.75
C GLY A 358 -46.30 29.69 -30.76
N THR A 359 -46.10 30.39 -29.66
CA THR A 359 -46.91 31.56 -29.24
C THR A 359 -46.14 32.21 -28.11
N ALA A 360 -45.67 33.43 -28.33
CA ALA A 360 -45.11 34.26 -27.29
C ALA A 360 -46.13 34.39 -26.15
N ALA A 361 -45.70 34.07 -24.93
CA ALA A 361 -46.41 34.50 -23.73
C ALA A 361 -46.46 36.04 -23.72
N PRO A 362 -47.55 36.65 -23.21
CA PRO A 362 -47.67 38.10 -23.21
C PRO A 362 -46.47 38.74 -22.54
N ALA A 363 -45.87 39.72 -23.22
CA ALA A 363 -44.74 40.48 -22.76
C ALA A 363 -45.10 41.20 -21.44
N GLY A 364 -44.71 40.60 -20.32
CA GLY A 364 -44.88 41.16 -18.99
C GLY A 364 -44.25 40.26 -17.94
N ALA A 365 -43.17 40.73 -17.32
CA ALA A 365 -42.41 40.12 -16.23
C ALA A 365 -41.48 38.95 -16.61
N ASN A 366 -40.40 39.25 -17.33
CA ASN A 366 -39.02 38.99 -16.85
C ASN A 366 -38.01 39.60 -17.83
N PRO A 367 -36.96 40.29 -17.36
CA PRO A 367 -35.94 40.85 -18.24
C PRO A 367 -35.18 39.74 -18.98
N PRO A 368 -34.85 39.92 -20.26
CA PRO A 368 -34.09 38.94 -21.04
C PRO A 368 -32.65 38.89 -20.54
N GLY A 369 -32.23 37.77 -19.94
CA GLY A 369 -30.84 37.56 -19.55
C GLY A 369 -30.56 36.57 -18.41
N GLN A 370 -31.56 36.06 -17.68
CA GLN A 370 -31.34 35.08 -16.62
C GLN A 370 -32.04 33.77 -16.94
N SER A 371 -31.34 32.88 -17.66
CA SER A 371 -31.56 31.45 -17.44
C SER A 371 -31.14 31.19 -16.00
N LEU A 372 -32.09 30.88 -15.10
CA LEU A 372 -31.77 30.40 -13.76
C LEU A 372 -31.04 29.06 -13.91
N ALA A 373 -29.72 29.10 -14.05
CA ALA A 373 -28.88 27.92 -14.05
C ALA A 373 -29.10 27.21 -12.72
N GLY A 374 -29.44 25.92 -12.77
CA GLY A 374 -29.56 25.14 -11.55
C GLY A 374 -28.22 25.07 -10.82
N SER A 375 -28.26 24.93 -9.50
CA SER A 375 -27.09 24.81 -8.65
C SER A 375 -27.17 23.58 -7.75
N VAL A 376 -26.02 23.01 -7.43
CA VAL A 376 -25.89 22.00 -6.37
C VAL A 376 -24.71 22.38 -5.49
N ARG A 377 -24.86 22.20 -4.19
CA ARG A 377 -23.79 22.42 -3.22
C ARG A 377 -23.85 21.41 -2.09
N ILE A 378 -22.69 21.12 -1.54
CA ILE A 378 -22.48 20.32 -0.33
C ILE A 378 -22.91 21.18 0.85
N ALA A 379 -23.95 20.75 1.57
CA ALA A 379 -24.34 21.38 2.83
C ALA A 379 -23.63 20.74 4.03
N ASP A 380 -23.48 19.42 3.99
CA ASP A 380 -22.69 18.66 4.95
C ASP A 380 -22.10 17.41 4.28
N TYR A 381 -20.92 16.97 4.73
CA TYR A 381 -20.23 15.79 4.22
C TYR A 381 -19.64 14.98 5.37
N GLY A 382 -20.43 14.07 5.91
CA GLY A 382 -20.04 13.13 6.95
C GLY A 382 -19.48 11.82 6.40
N THR A 383 -19.12 10.91 7.32
CA THR A 383 -18.62 9.56 6.97
C THR A 383 -19.75 8.60 6.59
N THR A 384 -20.97 8.83 7.09
CA THR A 384 -22.15 7.97 6.89
C THR A 384 -23.32 8.67 6.20
N GLU A 385 -23.24 9.98 6.03
CA GLU A 385 -24.31 10.81 5.47
C GLU A 385 -23.70 11.97 4.67
N VAL A 386 -24.27 12.28 3.52
CA VAL A 386 -23.90 13.43 2.69
C VAL A 386 -25.16 14.22 2.39
N THR A 387 -25.20 15.48 2.82
CA THR A 387 -26.36 16.36 2.59
C THR A 387 -26.06 17.34 1.48
N LEU A 388 -26.87 17.31 0.42
CA LEU A 388 -26.76 18.22 -0.73
C LEU A 388 -27.94 19.18 -0.76
N ARG A 389 -27.68 20.45 -1.10
CA ARG A 389 -28.71 21.43 -1.43
C ARG A 389 -28.73 21.64 -2.93
N VAL A 390 -29.91 21.50 -3.51
CA VAL A 390 -30.11 21.49 -4.96
C VAL A 390 -31.19 22.50 -5.32
N GLU A 391 -30.87 23.39 -6.25
CA GLU A 391 -31.83 24.27 -6.91
C GLU A 391 -31.86 23.88 -8.38
N ALA A 392 -32.89 23.16 -8.82
CA ALA A 392 -32.98 22.64 -10.19
C ALA A 392 -34.30 23.10 -10.85
N PRO A 393 -34.44 24.39 -11.21
CA PRO A 393 -35.69 24.93 -11.76
C PRO A 393 -36.09 24.29 -13.10
N GLN A 394 -35.13 23.76 -13.85
CA GLN A 394 -35.36 23.04 -15.12
C GLN A 394 -35.32 21.51 -14.93
N GLY A 395 -35.21 21.02 -13.70
CA GLY A 395 -34.85 19.62 -13.42
C GLY A 395 -33.39 19.31 -13.74
N GLY A 396 -33.01 18.04 -13.57
CA GLY A 396 -31.65 17.56 -13.83
C GLY A 396 -31.31 16.32 -13.01
N TYR A 397 -30.08 15.86 -13.15
CA TYR A 397 -29.49 14.77 -12.40
C TYR A 397 -28.40 15.31 -11.47
N VAL A 398 -28.51 14.99 -10.20
CA VAL A 398 -27.45 15.25 -9.22
C VAL A 398 -26.44 14.11 -9.31
N VAL A 399 -25.19 14.45 -9.59
CA VAL A 399 -24.08 13.51 -9.63
C VAL A 399 -23.18 13.81 -8.43
N LEU A 400 -22.96 12.79 -7.61
CA LEU A 400 -21.96 12.80 -6.56
C LEU A 400 -20.83 11.86 -6.98
N ASN A 401 -19.65 12.43 -7.22
CA ASN A 401 -18.45 11.69 -7.61
C ASN A 401 -17.83 10.99 -6.38
N ASP A 402 -18.52 9.98 -5.87
CA ASP A 402 -18.04 9.12 -4.77
C ASP A 402 -18.17 7.63 -5.07
N VAL A 403 -17.52 6.83 -4.24
CA VAL A 403 -17.55 5.38 -4.36
C VAL A 403 -18.93 4.87 -3.96
N TRP A 404 -19.70 4.43 -4.95
CA TRP A 404 -21.00 3.82 -4.71
C TRP A 404 -20.84 2.51 -3.92
N HIS A 405 -21.67 2.35 -2.88
CA HIS A 405 -21.81 1.10 -2.12
C HIS A 405 -23.28 0.66 -2.13
N PRO A 406 -23.58 -0.66 -2.16
CA PRO A 406 -24.96 -1.17 -2.09
C PRO A 406 -25.78 -0.75 -0.86
N TRP A 407 -25.16 -0.10 0.11
CA TRP A 407 -25.81 0.40 1.33
C TRP A 407 -26.18 1.88 1.25
N TRP A 408 -25.83 2.57 0.16
CA TRP A 408 -26.28 3.94 -0.07
C TRP A 408 -27.81 3.98 -0.18
N GLN A 409 -28.38 4.99 0.47
CA GLN A 409 -29.80 5.33 0.39
C GLN A 409 -29.86 6.83 0.06
N VAL A 410 -30.77 7.21 -0.84
CA VAL A 410 -30.94 8.60 -1.34
C VAL A 410 -32.31 9.10 -0.95
#